data_AF-A0A438ND82-F1
#
_entry.id   AF-A0A438ND82-F1
#
_cell.length_a   1.000
_cell.length_b   1.000
_cell.length_c   1.000
_cell.angle_alpha   90.00
_cell.angle_beta   90.00
_cell.angle_gamma   90.00
#
_symmetry.space_group_name_H-M   'P 1'
#
loop_
_entity.id
_entity.type
_entity.pdbx_description
1 polymer ?
#
loop_
_entity_poly.entity_id
_entity_poly.type
_entity_poly.pdbx_seq_one_letter_code
_entity_poly.pdbx_strand_id
1 'polypeptide(L)'
;MHLNPSYLALFSIPWFVHAQDDVDTVPLESRNHWMRRSIDALAELTGSPCPFEAFGSAIVNHSDTTNSEHGELICIGANSIIQNGNPTLHGEIAAINNCSRILTSEPYNLVGREALGAFQGLSLYTTAEACPMCATAIRWAGFKDYVYATSIDTLFKQSWPQISLSSSEIFEKSSSLPTKTRMVPHVLADETDPLFAWQFNENGKCPPGCRRSRIGEKTNNPAAVGDAKRTCVPGDKGDEDGLAEELADEAVAGAAKGLRGLWTALFNLFKVAAPVGDEL
;
A
#
# COMPACT_ATOMS: atom_id res chain seq x y z
N MET A 1 46.70 -5.41 0.09
CA MET A 1 45.38 -6.01 -0.17
C MET A 1 45.19 -6.03 -1.68
N HIS A 2 45.28 -7.20 -2.30
CA HIS A 2 45.09 -7.36 -3.74
C HIS A 2 43.59 -7.44 -4.04
N LEU A 3 43.05 -6.40 -4.67
CA LEU A 3 41.72 -6.43 -5.26
C LEU A 3 41.80 -7.19 -6.60
N ASN A 4 40.85 -8.08 -6.81
CA ASN A 4 40.73 -8.98 -7.95
C ASN A 4 40.54 -8.17 -9.27
N PRO A 5 41.30 -8.42 -10.35
CA PRO A 5 41.27 -7.60 -11.58
C PRO A 5 39.97 -7.69 -12.41
N SER A 6 39.01 -8.53 -12.02
CA SER A 6 37.77 -8.79 -12.77
C SER A 6 36.77 -7.63 -12.79
N TYR A 7 36.96 -6.57 -12.00
CA TYR A 7 36.03 -5.43 -11.93
C TYR A 7 36.38 -4.25 -12.87
N LEU A 8 37.51 -4.29 -13.57
CA LEU A 8 37.98 -3.18 -14.41
C LEU A 8 37.43 -3.16 -15.85
N ALA A 9 36.57 -4.11 -16.22
CA ALA A 9 36.02 -4.21 -17.58
C ALA A 9 34.65 -3.53 -17.79
N LEU A 10 34.14 -2.75 -16.83
CA LEU A 10 32.81 -2.11 -16.92
C LEU A 10 32.85 -0.59 -17.17
N PHE A 11 34.03 0.01 -17.33
CA PHE A 11 34.17 1.48 -17.36
C PHE A 11 34.07 2.15 -18.73
N SER A 12 33.80 1.42 -19.80
CA SER A 12 33.69 1.99 -21.15
C SER A 12 32.55 1.35 -21.93
N ILE A 13 31.32 1.86 -21.73
CA ILE A 13 30.33 2.25 -22.77
C ILE A 13 28.96 2.50 -22.07
N PRO A 14 28.30 3.68 -22.24
CA PRO A 14 27.13 4.07 -21.45
C PRO A 14 25.79 3.40 -21.81
N TRP A 15 25.79 2.34 -22.62
CA TRP A 15 24.58 1.80 -23.24
C TRP A 15 24.58 0.29 -23.46
N PHE A 16 25.51 -0.47 -22.85
CA PHE A 16 25.36 -1.93 -22.84
C PHE A 16 24.29 -2.34 -21.84
N VAL A 17 23.05 -2.24 -22.32
CA VAL A 17 21.94 -3.11 -21.92
C VAL A 17 22.49 -4.53 -22.04
N HIS A 18 22.79 -5.17 -20.90
CA HIS A 18 22.84 -6.62 -20.92
C HIS A 18 21.46 -7.03 -21.44
N ALA A 19 21.42 -7.82 -22.52
CA ALA A 19 20.16 -8.35 -23.02
C ALA A 19 19.50 -9.07 -21.83
N GLN A 20 18.48 -8.43 -21.25
CA GLN A 20 17.72 -8.99 -20.15
C GLN A 20 16.94 -10.14 -20.76
N ASP A 21 17.33 -11.37 -20.48
CA ASP A 21 16.54 -12.53 -20.88
C ASP A 21 15.13 -12.39 -20.29
N ASP A 22 14.12 -12.59 -21.13
CA ASP A 22 12.70 -12.45 -20.75
C ASP A 22 12.22 -13.58 -19.82
N VAL A 23 13.06 -14.61 -19.65
CA VAL A 23 12.77 -15.74 -18.75
C VAL A 23 12.83 -15.26 -17.31
N ASP A 24 11.73 -15.38 -16.58
CA ASP A 24 11.75 -15.17 -15.13
C ASP A 24 12.47 -16.31 -14.42
N THR A 25 13.65 -16.03 -13.89
CA THR A 25 14.49 -17.01 -13.18
C THR A 25 14.31 -16.99 -11.67
N VAL A 26 13.52 -16.05 -11.14
CA VAL A 26 13.31 -15.92 -9.68
C VAL A 26 12.19 -16.89 -9.26
N PRO A 27 12.42 -17.79 -8.30
CA PRO A 27 11.40 -18.72 -7.83
C PRO A 27 10.18 -18.01 -7.23
N LEU A 28 8.99 -18.62 -7.40
CA LEU A 28 7.74 -18.10 -6.83
C LEU A 28 7.82 -17.90 -5.31
N GLU A 29 8.44 -18.82 -4.58
CA GLU A 29 8.63 -18.69 -3.13
C GLU A 29 9.47 -17.45 -2.77
N SER A 30 10.49 -17.13 -3.56
CA SER A 30 11.25 -15.90 -3.39
C SER A 30 10.40 -14.66 -3.71
N ARG A 31 9.54 -14.71 -4.74
CA ARG A 31 8.59 -13.62 -5.03
C ARG A 31 7.64 -13.38 -3.84
N ASN A 32 7.07 -14.47 -3.31
CA ASN A 32 6.17 -14.43 -2.16
C ASN A 32 6.87 -13.88 -0.91
N HIS A 33 8.10 -14.33 -0.64
CA HIS A 33 8.91 -13.85 0.47
C HIS A 33 9.08 -12.33 0.44
N TRP A 34 9.48 -11.76 -0.70
CA TRP A 34 9.73 -10.32 -0.81
C TRP A 34 8.46 -9.48 -0.93
N MET A 35 7.36 -10.04 -1.43
CA MET A 35 6.07 -9.36 -1.34
C MET A 35 5.59 -9.28 0.11
N ARG A 36 5.73 -10.34 0.92
CA ARG A 36 5.44 -10.25 2.37
C ARG A 36 6.35 -9.24 3.06
N ARG A 37 7.62 -9.15 2.67
CA ARG A 37 8.53 -8.12 3.19
C ARG A 37 8.05 -6.69 2.90
N SER A 38 7.40 -6.45 1.75
CA SER A 38 6.82 -5.14 1.41
C SER A 38 5.57 -4.83 2.26
N ILE A 39 4.80 -5.86 2.63
CA ILE A 39 3.70 -5.76 3.60
C ILE A 39 4.26 -5.43 5.00
N ASP A 40 5.27 -6.17 5.48
CA ASP A 40 5.90 -5.96 6.79
C ASP A 40 6.49 -4.54 6.94
N ALA A 41 7.03 -4.00 5.84
CA ALA A 41 7.58 -2.64 5.80
C ALA A 41 6.55 -1.58 6.21
N LEU A 42 5.25 -1.81 5.96
CA LEU A 42 4.21 -0.88 6.35
C LEU A 42 4.14 -0.73 7.86
N ALA A 43 4.05 -1.84 8.60
CA ALA A 43 3.96 -1.80 10.06
C ALA A 43 5.27 -1.28 10.68
N GLU A 44 6.41 -1.69 10.13
CA GLU A 44 7.74 -1.26 10.57
C GLU A 44 7.94 0.26 10.43
N LEU A 45 7.54 0.84 9.30
CA LEU A 45 7.81 2.25 8.98
C LEU A 45 6.70 3.19 9.49
N THR A 46 5.45 2.73 9.56
CA THR A 46 4.34 3.56 10.05
C THR A 46 4.07 3.40 11.56
N GLY A 47 4.57 2.32 12.16
CA GLY A 47 4.32 2.00 13.57
C GLY A 47 2.88 1.54 13.87
N SER A 48 2.10 1.19 12.85
CA SER A 48 0.70 0.77 12.99
C SER A 48 0.44 -0.62 12.38
N PRO A 49 -0.30 -1.52 13.06
CA PRO A 49 -0.80 -2.76 12.45
C PRO A 49 -1.92 -2.55 11.41
N CYS A 50 -2.53 -1.36 11.36
CA CYS A 50 -3.45 -0.93 10.30
C CYS A 50 -2.96 0.38 9.69
N PRO A 51 -1.93 0.31 8.83
CA PRO A 51 -1.45 1.46 8.09
C PRO A 51 -2.55 1.92 7.12
N PHE A 52 -2.95 3.19 7.25
CA PHE A 52 -3.70 3.86 6.18
C PHE A 52 -2.76 4.12 5.00
N GLU A 53 -3.27 4.12 3.77
CA GLU A 53 -2.46 4.17 2.56
C GLU A 53 -1.38 3.08 2.56
N ALA A 54 -1.83 1.83 2.57
CA ALA A 54 -1.02 0.62 2.74
C ALA A 54 -0.11 0.29 1.54
N PHE A 55 0.54 1.30 0.96
CA PHE A 55 1.48 1.22 -0.14
C PHE A 55 2.91 1.05 0.39
N GLY A 56 3.31 -0.22 0.57
CA GLY A 56 4.64 -0.64 1.02
C GLY A 56 5.46 -1.21 -0.13
N SER A 57 6.78 -1.05 -0.04
CA SER A 57 7.74 -1.45 -1.07
C SER A 57 9.02 -2.03 -0.49
N ALA A 58 9.62 -2.99 -1.21
CA ALA A 58 10.92 -3.57 -0.93
C ALA A 58 11.75 -3.65 -2.23
N ILE A 59 13.05 -3.38 -2.14
CA ILE A 59 13.97 -3.45 -3.28
C ILE A 59 15.09 -4.43 -2.96
N VAL A 60 15.29 -5.39 -3.85
CA VAL A 60 16.02 -6.63 -3.57
C VAL A 60 17.04 -6.93 -4.67
N ASN A 61 18.21 -7.42 -4.27
CA ASN A 61 19.17 -8.04 -5.16
C ASN A 61 19.03 -9.57 -5.10
N HIS A 62 18.35 -10.17 -6.08
CA HIS A 62 18.20 -11.63 -6.15
C HIS A 62 19.48 -12.40 -6.49
N SER A 63 20.50 -11.71 -6.99
CA SER A 63 21.77 -12.36 -7.36
C SER A 63 22.70 -12.55 -6.18
N ASP A 64 22.46 -11.82 -5.08
CA ASP A 64 23.22 -11.97 -3.84
C ASP A 64 22.49 -12.93 -2.90
N THR A 65 22.90 -14.19 -2.94
CA THR A 65 22.35 -15.25 -2.07
C THR A 65 23.28 -15.57 -0.90
N THR A 66 24.15 -14.64 -0.50
CA THR A 66 25.16 -14.90 0.53
C THR A 66 24.53 -15.20 1.89
N ASN A 67 23.48 -14.46 2.24
CA ASN A 67 22.80 -14.57 3.55
C ASN A 67 21.42 -15.24 3.48
N SER A 68 20.84 -15.37 2.29
CA SER A 68 19.49 -15.87 2.08
C SER A 68 19.36 -16.46 0.67
N GLU A 69 18.67 -17.59 0.55
CA GLU A 69 18.36 -18.19 -0.75
C GLU A 69 17.39 -17.35 -1.61
N HIS A 70 16.71 -16.37 -1.00
CA HIS A 70 15.77 -15.49 -1.68
C HIS A 70 16.43 -14.24 -2.28
N GLY A 71 17.68 -13.93 -1.94
CA GLY A 71 18.37 -12.70 -2.30
C GLY A 71 18.70 -11.81 -1.09
N GLU A 72 19.26 -10.64 -1.35
CA GLU A 72 19.61 -9.64 -0.32
C GLU A 72 18.69 -8.41 -0.41
N LEU A 73 18.18 -7.96 0.73
CA LEU A 73 17.39 -6.73 0.83
C LEU A 73 18.29 -5.51 0.74
N ILE A 74 18.01 -4.60 -0.18
CA ILE A 74 18.75 -3.33 -0.27
C ILE A 74 18.06 -2.25 0.57
N CYS A 75 16.75 -2.09 0.39
CA CYS A 75 15.99 -1.10 1.13
C CYS A 75 14.49 -1.40 1.12
N ILE A 76 13.77 -0.68 1.98
CA ILE A 76 12.31 -0.66 2.05
C ILE A 76 11.78 0.77 1.96
N GLY A 77 10.49 0.91 1.68
CA GLY A 77 9.76 2.17 1.72
C GLY A 77 8.29 1.94 2.01
N ALA A 78 7.63 2.97 2.52
CA ALA A 78 6.19 3.02 2.70
C ALA A 78 5.70 4.42 2.33
N ASN A 79 4.44 4.53 1.91
CA ASN A 79 3.83 5.84 1.73
C ASN A 79 3.94 6.65 3.02
N SER A 80 4.43 7.88 2.87
CA SER A 80 4.64 8.82 3.96
C SER A 80 4.27 10.25 3.58
N ILE A 81 3.31 10.42 2.66
CA ILE A 81 2.90 11.73 2.14
C ILE A 81 2.41 12.66 3.26
N ILE A 82 1.62 12.14 4.21
CA ILE A 82 1.06 12.95 5.30
C ILE A 82 2.13 13.24 6.36
N GLN A 83 2.92 12.24 6.73
CA GLN A 83 3.99 12.40 7.72
C GLN A 83 5.01 13.47 7.32
N ASN A 84 5.33 13.56 6.02
CA ASN A 84 6.36 14.46 5.51
C ASN A 84 5.81 15.69 4.77
N GLY A 85 4.49 15.79 4.58
CA GLY A 85 3.87 16.86 3.79
C GLY A 85 4.34 16.89 2.33
N ASN A 86 4.76 15.75 1.77
CA ASN A 86 5.29 15.65 0.41
C ASN A 86 4.45 14.68 -0.42
N PRO A 87 3.68 15.16 -1.41
CA PRO A 87 2.76 14.33 -2.18
C PRO A 87 3.44 13.30 -3.08
N THR A 88 4.76 13.36 -3.23
CA THR A 88 5.51 12.41 -4.06
C THR A 88 6.03 11.19 -3.29
N LEU A 89 5.99 11.21 -1.95
CA LEU A 89 6.55 10.13 -1.12
C LEU A 89 5.59 8.93 -0.97
N HIS A 90 5.20 8.38 -2.11
CA HIS A 90 4.58 7.05 -2.20
C HIS A 90 5.60 5.96 -1.87
N GLY A 91 5.14 4.74 -1.56
CA GLY A 91 6.02 3.65 -1.12
C GLY A 91 7.16 3.34 -2.07
N GLU A 92 6.91 3.35 -3.38
CA GLU A 92 7.87 3.12 -4.44
C GLU A 92 8.93 4.23 -4.53
N ILE A 93 8.50 5.49 -4.47
CA ILE A 93 9.41 6.65 -4.49
C ILE A 93 10.24 6.70 -3.21
N ALA A 94 9.63 6.43 -2.06
CA ALA A 94 10.32 6.35 -0.78
C ALA A 94 11.40 5.26 -0.80
N ALA A 95 11.09 4.07 -1.33
CA ALA A 95 12.06 3.00 -1.48
C ALA A 95 13.20 3.38 -2.45
N ILE A 96 12.90 3.94 -3.62
CA ILE A 96 13.93 4.41 -4.58
C ILE A 96 14.88 5.43 -3.92
N ASN A 97 14.33 6.40 -3.17
CA ASN A 97 15.13 7.39 -2.45
C ASN A 97 16.03 6.74 -1.38
N ASN A 98 15.47 5.80 -0.61
CA ASN A 98 16.21 5.07 0.42
C ASN A 98 17.34 4.23 -0.18
N CYS A 99 17.07 3.48 -1.25
CA CYS A 99 18.08 2.70 -1.96
C CYS A 99 19.15 3.57 -2.58
N SER A 100 18.78 4.71 -3.19
CA SER A 100 19.75 5.65 -3.75
C SER A 100 20.73 6.13 -2.67
N ARG A 101 20.23 6.50 -1.49
CA ARG A 101 21.07 6.88 -0.35
C ARG A 101 21.97 5.75 0.13
N ILE A 102 21.45 4.53 0.25
CA ILE A 102 22.20 3.35 0.70
C ILE A 102 23.32 2.99 -0.29
N LEU A 103 23.01 2.93 -1.58
CA LEU A 103 23.96 2.58 -2.62
C LEU A 103 25.09 3.60 -2.74
N THR A 104 24.84 4.88 -2.45
CA THR A 104 25.88 5.93 -2.46
C THR A 104 26.56 6.14 -1.10
N SER A 105 26.29 5.31 -0.10
CA SER A 105 26.93 5.35 1.22
C SER A 105 27.66 4.04 1.51
N GLU A 106 28.46 4.00 2.58
CA GLU A 106 29.01 2.75 3.11
C GLU A 106 27.89 1.71 3.33
N PRO A 107 28.11 0.42 2.96
CA PRO A 107 29.36 -0.16 2.47
C PRO A 107 29.56 -0.05 0.94
N TYR A 108 28.57 0.44 0.19
CA TYR A 108 28.56 0.39 -1.27
C TYR A 108 29.41 1.49 -1.92
N ASN A 109 29.30 2.73 -1.41
CA ASN A 109 30.03 3.92 -1.87
C ASN A 109 29.99 4.16 -3.39
N LEU A 110 28.91 3.76 -4.06
CA LEU A 110 28.79 3.93 -5.51
C LEU A 110 28.66 5.40 -5.87
N VAL A 111 29.34 5.84 -6.93
CA VAL A 111 29.10 7.17 -7.48
C VAL A 111 27.80 7.17 -8.30
N GLY A 112 27.22 8.36 -8.57
CA GLY A 112 25.87 8.45 -9.14
C GLY A 112 25.61 7.59 -10.39
N ARG A 113 26.58 7.47 -11.31
CA ARG A 113 26.45 6.59 -12.48
C ARG A 113 26.41 5.10 -12.12
N GLU A 114 27.21 4.68 -11.15
CA GLU A 114 27.27 3.29 -10.69
C GLU A 114 26.00 2.93 -9.91
N ALA A 115 25.50 3.83 -9.06
CA ALA A 115 24.24 3.66 -8.36
C ALA A 115 23.05 3.53 -9.34
N LEU A 116 23.02 4.36 -10.40
CA LEU A 116 22.03 4.22 -11.48
C LEU A 116 22.16 2.88 -12.22
N GLY A 117 23.38 2.40 -12.44
CA GLY A 117 23.63 1.08 -13.03
C GLY A 117 23.15 -0.07 -12.13
N ALA A 118 23.32 0.07 -10.80
CA ALA A 118 22.96 -0.97 -9.84
C ALA A 118 21.46 -1.31 -9.88
N PHE A 119 20.58 -0.32 -10.06
CA PHE A 119 19.13 -0.54 -10.15
C PHE A 119 18.74 -1.56 -11.23
N GLN A 120 19.51 -1.68 -12.32
CA GLN A 120 19.23 -2.63 -13.41
C GLN A 120 19.39 -4.11 -13.01
N GLY A 121 20.07 -4.38 -11.89
CA GLY A 121 20.16 -5.71 -11.29
C GLY A 121 19.13 -5.97 -10.18
N LEU A 122 18.38 -4.95 -9.76
CA LEU A 122 17.47 -5.01 -8.61
C LEU A 122 16.02 -5.26 -9.04
N SER A 123 15.25 -5.87 -8.16
CA SER A 123 13.80 -6.04 -8.29
C SER A 123 13.07 -5.17 -7.29
N LEU A 124 12.04 -4.47 -7.74
CA LEU A 124 11.14 -3.69 -6.89
C LEU A 124 9.85 -4.48 -6.67
N TYR A 125 9.50 -4.67 -5.40
CA TYR A 125 8.23 -5.24 -4.96
C TYR A 125 7.39 -4.13 -4.35
N THR A 126 6.11 -4.06 -4.71
CA THR A 126 5.15 -3.11 -4.12
C THR A 126 3.80 -3.79 -3.88
N THR A 127 3.20 -3.49 -2.73
CA THR A 127 1.88 -4.00 -2.30
C THR A 127 0.72 -3.66 -3.25
N ALA A 128 0.86 -2.64 -4.10
CA ALA A 128 -0.12 -2.30 -5.12
C ALA A 128 0.56 -1.85 -6.41
N GLU A 129 -0.17 -1.96 -7.53
CA GLU A 129 0.25 -1.45 -8.82
C GLU A 129 0.58 0.04 -8.73
N ALA A 130 1.78 0.39 -9.19
CA ALA A 130 2.31 1.72 -9.19
C ALA A 130 1.45 2.68 -10.01
N CYS A 131 1.10 3.81 -9.40
CA CYS A 131 0.42 4.91 -10.10
C CYS A 131 1.33 5.51 -11.18
N PRO A 132 0.82 6.36 -12.10
CA PRO A 132 1.62 6.86 -13.21
C PRO A 132 2.94 7.56 -12.83
N MET A 133 2.97 8.28 -11.71
CA MET A 133 4.21 8.88 -11.19
C MET A 133 5.24 7.79 -10.81
N CYS A 134 4.80 6.77 -10.09
CA CYS A 134 5.68 5.71 -9.60
C CYS A 134 6.11 4.78 -10.73
N ALA A 135 5.20 4.38 -11.61
CA ALA A 135 5.49 3.57 -12.78
C ALA A 135 6.52 4.24 -13.72
N THR A 136 6.40 5.56 -13.95
CA THR A 136 7.41 6.29 -14.73
C THR A 136 8.76 6.38 -14.00
N ALA A 137 8.78 6.58 -12.68
CA ALA A 137 10.02 6.55 -11.90
C ALA A 137 10.72 5.17 -11.94
N ILE A 138 9.95 4.09 -11.78
CA ILE A 138 10.44 2.70 -11.91
C ILE A 138 11.03 2.48 -13.30
N ARG A 139 10.33 2.94 -14.35
CA ARG A 139 10.78 2.83 -15.73
C ARG A 139 12.10 3.57 -15.99
N TRP A 140 12.26 4.77 -15.41
CA TRP A 140 13.49 5.55 -15.50
C TRP A 140 14.65 4.93 -14.72
N ALA A 141 14.38 4.36 -13.54
CA ALA A 141 15.38 3.63 -12.76
C ALA A 141 15.86 2.36 -13.47
N GLY A 142 15.01 1.77 -14.32
CA GLY A 142 15.39 0.64 -15.17
C GLY A 142 15.57 -0.66 -14.41
N PHE A 143 14.77 -0.88 -13.36
CA PHE A 143 14.78 -2.11 -12.56
C PHE A 143 14.75 -3.37 -13.43
N LYS A 144 15.36 -4.46 -12.93
CA LYS A 144 15.24 -5.78 -13.56
C LYS A 144 13.79 -6.24 -13.59
N ASP A 145 13.19 -6.27 -12.41
CA ASP A 145 11.80 -6.67 -12.22
C ASP A 145 11.03 -5.59 -11.49
N TYR A 146 9.80 -5.38 -11.94
CA TYR A 146 8.78 -4.62 -11.25
C TYR A 146 7.64 -5.58 -10.90
N VAL A 147 7.53 -5.87 -9.61
CA VAL A 147 6.60 -6.85 -9.04
C VAL A 147 5.55 -6.12 -8.23
N TYR A 148 4.27 -6.37 -8.51
CA TYR A 148 3.18 -5.77 -7.76
C TYR A 148 2.08 -6.78 -7.43
N ALA A 149 1.27 -6.47 -6.42
CA ALA A 149 0.20 -7.33 -5.94
C ALA A 149 -1.19 -6.80 -6.35
N THR A 150 -1.82 -5.98 -5.50
CA THR A 150 -3.14 -5.38 -5.75
C THR A 150 -3.12 -4.53 -7.03
N SER A 151 -4.05 -4.78 -7.96
CA SER A 151 -4.12 -4.02 -9.23
C SER A 151 -4.77 -2.65 -9.07
N ILE A 152 -4.50 -1.75 -10.02
CA ILE A 152 -5.16 -0.44 -10.07
C ILE A 152 -6.69 -0.58 -10.21
N ASP A 153 -7.16 -1.57 -10.96
CA ASP A 153 -8.58 -1.91 -11.09
C ASP A 153 -9.20 -2.32 -9.75
N THR A 154 -8.45 -3.03 -8.91
CA THR A 154 -8.90 -3.43 -7.58
C THR A 154 -8.98 -2.23 -6.64
N LEU A 155 -7.98 -1.34 -6.69
CA LEU A 155 -8.00 -0.07 -5.98
C LEU A 155 -9.25 0.75 -6.35
N PHE A 156 -9.56 0.88 -7.65
CA PHE A 156 -10.78 1.57 -8.11
C PHE A 156 -12.06 0.94 -7.55
N LYS A 157 -12.17 -0.39 -7.57
CA LYS A 157 -13.32 -1.12 -6.99
C LYS A 157 -13.47 -0.91 -5.49
N GLN A 158 -12.37 -0.63 -4.81
CA GLN A 158 -12.31 -0.33 -3.38
C GLN A 158 -12.37 1.18 -3.07
N SER A 159 -12.82 1.99 -4.03
CA SER A 159 -13.00 3.44 -3.89
C SER A 159 -11.72 4.24 -3.65
N TRP A 160 -10.55 3.68 -3.98
CA TRP A 160 -9.31 4.43 -3.94
C TRP A 160 -9.23 5.42 -5.10
N PRO A 161 -8.90 6.69 -4.85
CA PRO A 161 -8.65 7.65 -5.91
C PRO A 161 -7.35 7.28 -6.62
N GLN A 162 -7.43 7.01 -7.93
CA GLN A 162 -6.29 6.69 -8.78
C GLN A 162 -6.41 7.43 -10.12
N ILE A 163 -5.27 7.70 -10.76
CA ILE A 163 -5.26 8.11 -12.17
C ILE A 163 -5.52 6.86 -13.00
N SER A 164 -6.54 6.88 -13.84
CA SER A 164 -6.94 5.73 -14.68
C SER A 164 -5.98 5.49 -15.84
N LEU A 165 -4.74 5.11 -15.53
CA LEU A 165 -3.68 4.76 -16.47
C LEU A 165 -2.81 3.68 -15.83
N SER A 166 -2.78 2.50 -16.44
CA SER A 166 -2.06 1.33 -15.90
C SER A 166 -0.54 1.46 -16.04
N SER A 167 0.19 0.70 -15.22
CA SER A 167 1.63 0.54 -15.37
C SER A 167 1.99 -0.04 -16.74
N SER A 168 1.21 -0.99 -17.26
CA SER A 168 1.44 -1.61 -18.57
C SER A 168 1.38 -0.60 -19.71
N GLU A 169 0.40 0.31 -19.70
CA GLU A 169 0.29 1.36 -20.73
C GLU A 169 1.48 2.32 -20.72
N ILE A 170 2.00 2.65 -19.53
CA ILE A 170 3.20 3.49 -19.39
C ILE A 170 4.44 2.78 -19.94
N PHE A 171 4.58 1.48 -19.64
CA PHE A 171 5.72 0.68 -20.10
C PHE A 171 5.68 0.49 -21.62
N GLU A 172 4.50 0.27 -22.20
CA GLU A 172 4.31 0.21 -23.65
C GLU A 172 4.72 1.52 -24.33
N LYS A 173 4.34 2.67 -23.75
CA LYS A 173 4.65 4.01 -24.29
C LYS A 173 6.10 4.46 -24.05
N SER A 174 6.94 3.66 -23.39
CA SER A 174 8.33 3.98 -23.05
C SER A 174 9.34 3.01 -23.66
N SER A 175 8.99 2.43 -24.81
CA SER A 175 9.83 1.49 -25.56
C SER A 175 11.13 2.09 -26.13
N SER A 176 11.25 3.42 -26.18
CA SER A 176 12.47 4.11 -26.63
C SER A 176 13.58 4.19 -25.59
N LEU A 177 13.27 3.89 -24.32
CA LEU A 177 14.26 3.87 -23.25
C LEU A 177 15.11 2.58 -23.34
N PRO A 178 16.41 2.66 -23.02
CA PRO A 178 17.36 1.59 -23.28
C PRO A 178 17.14 0.35 -22.40
N THR A 179 16.73 0.56 -21.16
CA THR A 179 16.53 -0.52 -20.19
C THR A 179 15.23 -1.26 -20.48
N LYS A 180 15.18 -2.54 -20.12
CA LYS A 180 13.95 -3.34 -20.09
C LYS A 180 13.67 -3.74 -18.65
N THR A 181 12.41 -3.64 -18.26
CA THR A 181 11.95 -4.04 -16.93
C THR A 181 10.84 -5.07 -17.11
N ARG A 182 11.01 -6.26 -16.54
CA ARG A 182 9.98 -7.30 -16.56
C ARG A 182 8.90 -6.94 -15.54
N MET A 183 7.65 -6.95 -15.96
CA MET A 183 6.51 -6.73 -15.09
C MET A 183 5.98 -8.07 -14.58
N VAL A 184 5.82 -8.22 -13.27
CA VAL A 184 5.32 -9.43 -12.62
C VAL A 184 4.10 -9.05 -11.78
N PRO A 185 2.88 -9.16 -12.34
CA PRO A 185 1.67 -8.70 -11.67
C PRO A 185 1.12 -9.74 -10.69
N HIS A 186 0.28 -9.30 -9.77
CA HIS A 186 -0.57 -10.11 -8.88
C HIS A 186 0.14 -11.09 -7.94
N VAL A 187 1.39 -10.81 -7.54
CA VAL A 187 2.07 -11.63 -6.53
C VAL A 187 1.44 -11.40 -5.16
N LEU A 188 0.81 -12.42 -4.58
CA LEU A 188 0.10 -12.37 -3.29
C LEU A 188 -1.00 -11.29 -3.20
N ALA A 189 -1.73 -11.06 -4.29
CA ALA A 189 -2.86 -10.12 -4.30
C ALA A 189 -3.94 -10.47 -3.25
N ASP A 190 -4.10 -11.76 -2.91
CA ASP A 190 -4.99 -12.24 -1.87
C ASP A 190 -4.57 -11.79 -0.45
N GLU A 191 -3.28 -11.53 -0.22
CA GLU A 191 -2.78 -10.96 1.03
C GLU A 191 -2.82 -9.42 1.04
N THR A 192 -2.66 -8.76 -0.12
CA THR A 192 -2.61 -7.28 -0.19
C THR A 192 -3.96 -6.61 -0.41
N ASP A 193 -4.89 -7.20 -1.15
CA ASP A 193 -6.23 -6.63 -1.40
C ASP A 193 -6.99 -6.31 -0.08
N PRO A 194 -6.93 -7.16 0.97
CA PRO A 194 -7.54 -6.84 2.25
C PRO A 194 -6.94 -5.60 2.94
N LEU A 195 -5.69 -5.23 2.66
CA LEU A 195 -5.03 -4.05 3.25
C LEU A 195 -5.70 -2.75 2.79
N PHE A 196 -6.27 -2.74 1.59
CA PHE A 196 -6.92 -1.59 0.97
C PHE A 196 -8.45 -1.61 1.14
N ALA A 197 -9.04 -2.79 1.35
CA ALA A 197 -10.49 -3.01 1.35
C ALA A 197 -11.27 -2.32 2.48
N TRP A 198 -10.61 -1.94 3.59
CA TRP A 198 -11.27 -1.41 4.79
C TRP A 198 -11.24 0.11 4.92
N GLN A 199 -10.39 0.77 4.13
CA GLN A 199 -9.98 2.17 4.36
C GLN A 199 -11.07 3.16 3.93
N PHE A 200 -11.73 2.88 2.81
CA PHE A 200 -12.89 3.64 2.30
C PHE A 200 -14.21 2.86 2.43
N ASN A 201 -14.25 1.86 3.31
CA ASN A 201 -15.42 1.04 3.56
C ASN A 201 -15.66 0.92 5.08
N GLU A 202 -16.70 1.59 5.56
CA GLU A 202 -17.05 1.60 6.99
C GLU A 202 -17.41 0.21 7.56
N ASN A 203 -17.77 -0.73 6.68
CA ASN A 203 -18.11 -2.11 7.03
C ASN A 203 -17.01 -3.10 6.62
N GLY A 204 -15.85 -2.61 6.16
CA GLY A 204 -14.72 -3.45 5.81
C GLY A 204 -14.14 -4.17 7.02
N LYS A 205 -13.53 -5.34 6.82
CA LYS A 205 -12.87 -6.07 7.90
C LYS A 205 -11.56 -5.37 8.27
N CYS A 206 -11.36 -5.07 9.56
CA CYS A 206 -10.08 -4.51 10.00
C CYS A 206 -8.93 -5.51 9.84
N PRO A 207 -7.70 -5.04 9.56
CA PRO A 207 -6.51 -5.88 9.59
C PRO A 207 -6.32 -6.56 10.95
N PRO A 208 -5.61 -7.70 11.02
CA PRO A 208 -5.23 -8.32 12.28
C PRO A 208 -4.55 -7.33 13.22
N GLY A 209 -4.95 -7.33 14.50
CA GLY A 209 -4.45 -6.39 15.51
C GLY A 209 -5.10 -5.00 15.47
N CYS A 210 -6.16 -4.80 14.67
CA CYS A 210 -6.92 -3.56 14.63
C CYS A 210 -8.41 -3.74 14.92
N ARG A 211 -9.02 -2.70 15.50
CA ARG A 211 -10.46 -2.61 15.79
C ARG A 211 -11.09 -1.43 15.06
N ARG A 212 -12.40 -1.49 14.85
CA ARG A 212 -13.17 -0.38 14.26
C ARG A 212 -13.40 0.68 15.35
N SER A 213 -13.26 1.95 15.00
CA SER A 213 -13.54 3.08 15.90
C SER A 213 -14.12 4.28 15.15
N ARG A 214 -14.82 5.18 15.86
CA ARG A 214 -15.38 6.41 15.29
C ARG A 214 -14.31 7.48 15.11
N ILE A 215 -14.38 8.18 13.98
CA ILE A 215 -13.47 9.30 13.68
C ILE A 215 -13.85 10.49 14.60
N GLY A 216 -13.01 10.78 15.60
CA GLY A 216 -13.24 11.83 16.60
C GLY A 216 -12.79 11.48 18.02
N GLU A 217 -12.51 10.22 18.33
CA GLU A 217 -11.92 9.81 19.61
C GLU A 217 -10.39 9.89 19.56
N LYS A 218 -9.82 11.09 19.80
CA LYS A 218 -8.39 11.31 20.13
C LYS A 218 -7.34 10.54 19.30
N THR A 219 -7.63 10.17 18.05
CA THR A 219 -6.64 9.49 17.21
C THR A 219 -5.93 10.51 16.35
N ASN A 220 -4.61 10.63 16.50
CA ASN A 220 -3.73 11.29 15.52
C ASN A 220 -3.63 10.48 14.21
N ASN A 221 -4.71 9.80 13.82
CA ASN A 221 -4.72 8.91 12.67
C ASN A 221 -4.98 9.73 11.40
N PRO A 222 -4.02 9.79 10.45
CA PRO A 222 -4.23 10.43 9.15
C PRO A 222 -5.37 9.81 8.33
N ALA A 223 -5.88 8.61 8.70
CA ALA A 223 -7.05 7.98 8.09
C ALA A 223 -8.38 8.76 8.23
N ALA A 224 -8.39 9.92 8.91
CA ALA A 224 -9.54 10.81 8.97
C ALA A 224 -9.84 11.54 7.65
N VAL A 225 -9.02 11.36 6.62
CA VAL A 225 -9.21 11.93 5.28
C VAL A 225 -10.15 11.03 4.46
N GLY A 226 -11.44 11.07 4.80
CA GLY A 226 -12.51 10.42 4.05
C GLY A 226 -13.88 10.62 4.70
N ASP A 227 -14.98 10.54 3.93
CA ASP A 227 -16.36 10.69 4.42
C ASP A 227 -16.81 9.56 5.39
N ALA A 228 -15.93 8.59 5.66
CA ALA A 228 -16.21 7.46 6.54
C ALA A 228 -16.35 7.93 8.00
N LYS A 229 -17.45 7.57 8.67
CA LYS A 229 -17.65 7.91 10.10
C LYS A 229 -16.84 7.02 11.04
N ARG A 230 -16.30 5.91 10.53
CA ARG A 230 -15.55 4.88 11.28
C ARG A 230 -14.33 4.41 10.49
N THR A 231 -13.20 4.23 11.17
CA THR A 231 -11.93 3.74 10.59
C THR A 231 -11.33 2.64 11.46
N CYS A 232 -10.38 1.86 10.93
CA CYS A 232 -9.63 0.92 11.76
C CYS A 232 -8.52 1.65 12.50
N VAL A 233 -8.39 1.33 13.79
CA VAL A 233 -7.35 1.82 14.68
C VAL A 233 -6.66 0.63 15.34
N PRO A 234 -5.41 0.75 15.81
CA PRO A 234 -4.75 -0.31 16.55
C PRO A 234 -5.64 -0.77 17.72
N GLY A 235 -5.80 -2.08 17.88
CA GLY A 235 -6.52 -2.65 19.00
C GLY A 235 -5.81 -2.40 20.32
N ASP A 236 -6.56 -2.27 21.40
CA ASP A 236 -6.00 -2.22 22.74
C ASP A 236 -5.42 -3.61 23.07
N LYS A 237 -4.28 -3.67 23.77
CA LYS A 237 -3.68 -4.94 24.22
C LYS A 237 -4.57 -5.55 25.32
N GLY A 238 -5.65 -6.21 24.94
CA GLY A 238 -6.61 -6.83 25.86
C GLY A 238 -7.96 -7.23 25.26
N ASP A 239 -8.32 -6.73 24.08
CA ASP A 239 -9.70 -6.87 23.54
C ASP A 239 -9.86 -8.02 22.53
N GLU A 240 -9.37 -9.23 22.84
CA GLU A 240 -9.68 -10.40 22.00
C GLU A 240 -11.15 -10.87 22.12
N ASP A 241 -11.92 -10.33 23.08
CA ASP A 241 -13.31 -10.75 23.36
C ASP A 241 -14.40 -9.70 23.01
N GLY A 242 -14.06 -8.55 22.44
CA GLY A 242 -14.97 -7.38 22.31
C GLY A 242 -16.04 -7.43 21.21
N LEU A 243 -16.13 -8.51 20.41
CA LEU A 243 -17.08 -8.61 19.28
C LEU A 243 -18.55 -8.79 19.71
N ALA A 244 -18.82 -9.05 20.98
CA ALA A 244 -20.18 -9.29 21.48
C ALA A 244 -20.87 -8.05 22.08
N GLU A 245 -20.12 -7.04 22.52
CA GLU A 245 -20.67 -5.89 23.27
C GLU A 245 -21.15 -4.77 22.34
N GLU A 246 -20.49 -4.55 21.19
CA GLU A 246 -20.84 -3.46 20.27
C GLU A 246 -22.11 -3.73 19.45
N LEU A 247 -22.41 -5.01 19.14
CA LEU A 247 -23.68 -5.42 18.53
C LEU A 247 -24.88 -5.23 19.48
N ALA A 248 -24.64 -5.28 20.79
CA ALA A 248 -25.68 -5.05 21.79
C ALA A 248 -26.05 -3.56 21.86
N ASP A 249 -25.06 -2.66 21.79
CA ASP A 249 -25.31 -1.21 21.84
C ASP A 249 -26.03 -0.67 20.59
N GLU A 250 -25.73 -1.20 19.39
CA GLU A 250 -26.48 -0.85 18.18
C GLU A 250 -27.92 -1.39 18.21
N ALA A 251 -28.14 -2.57 18.77
CA ALA A 251 -29.48 -3.14 18.96
C ALA A 251 -30.32 -2.34 19.97
N VAL A 252 -29.71 -1.90 21.07
CA VAL A 252 -30.36 -1.07 22.10
C VAL A 252 -30.67 0.34 21.57
N ALA A 253 -29.75 0.95 20.82
CA ALA A 253 -29.96 2.26 20.19
C ALA A 253 -31.04 2.21 19.08
N GLY A 254 -31.08 1.11 18.31
CA GLY A 254 -32.12 0.84 17.30
C GLY A 254 -33.50 0.65 17.93
N ALA A 255 -33.59 -0.13 19.02
CA ALA A 255 -34.83 -0.34 19.77
C ALA A 255 -35.37 0.96 20.39
N ALA A 256 -34.49 1.81 20.94
CA ALA A 256 -34.87 3.10 21.52
C ALA A 256 -35.41 4.10 20.47
N LYS A 257 -34.88 4.10 19.25
CA LYS A 257 -35.42 4.89 18.13
C LYS A 257 -36.76 4.35 17.62
N GLY A 258 -36.91 3.02 17.56
CA GLY A 258 -38.17 2.36 17.19
C GLY A 258 -39.33 2.70 18.14
N LEU A 259 -39.08 2.69 19.46
CA LEU A 259 -40.10 3.05 20.46
C LEU A 259 -40.51 4.52 20.39
N ARG A 260 -39.58 5.45 20.12
CA ARG A 260 -39.91 6.88 19.93
C ARG A 260 -40.74 7.11 18.66
N GLY A 261 -40.44 6.39 17.58
CA GLY A 261 -41.22 6.43 16.33
C GLY A 261 -42.66 5.94 16.52
N LEU A 262 -42.84 4.84 17.26
CA LEU A 262 -44.16 4.29 17.58
C LEU A 262 -45.01 5.25 18.44
N TRP A 263 -44.40 5.89 19.44
CA TRP A 263 -45.09 6.87 20.29
C TRP A 263 -45.53 8.13 19.52
N THR A 264 -44.73 8.57 18.55
CA THR A 264 -45.07 9.74 17.73
C THR A 264 -46.18 9.43 16.73
N ALA A 265 -46.20 8.21 16.18
CA ALA A 265 -47.27 7.74 15.30
C ALA A 265 -48.60 7.52 16.05
N LEU A 266 -48.56 6.96 17.28
CA LEU A 266 -49.73 6.79 18.13
C LEU A 266 -50.33 8.14 18.58
N PHE A 267 -49.51 9.15 18.88
CA PHE A 267 -50.02 10.48 19.27
C PHE A 267 -50.71 11.24 18.12
N ASN A 268 -50.31 11.01 16.86
CA ASN A 268 -50.93 11.65 15.70
C ASN A 268 -52.25 10.97 15.26
N LEU A 269 -52.51 9.74 15.69
CA LEU A 269 -53.78 9.05 15.46
C LEU A 269 -54.91 9.50 16.40
N PHE A 270 -54.60 10.20 17.50
CA PHE A 270 -55.60 10.70 18.47
C PHE A 270 -55.99 12.18 18.30
N LYS A 271 -55.54 12.87 17.24
CA LYS A 271 -55.83 14.30 17.01
C LYS A 271 -56.90 14.61 15.96
N VAL A 272 -57.68 13.63 15.51
CA VAL A 272 -58.79 13.87 14.56
C VAL A 272 -60.10 13.30 15.11
N ALA A 273 -60.68 13.97 16.10
CA ALA A 273 -62.13 13.94 16.37
C ALA A 273 -62.48 14.98 17.45
N ALA A 274 -62.91 16.17 17.04
CA ALA A 274 -63.78 17.02 17.84
C ALA A 274 -64.78 17.71 16.89
N PRO A 275 -66.09 17.65 17.17
CA PRO A 275 -67.11 18.10 16.24
C PRO A 275 -67.28 19.63 16.27
N VAL A 276 -67.66 20.17 15.11
CA VAL A 276 -68.22 21.50 14.92
C VAL A 276 -69.62 21.53 15.55
N GLY A 277 -69.94 22.59 16.30
CA GLY A 277 -71.26 22.83 16.87
C GLY A 277 -71.47 24.29 17.28
N ASP A 278 -72.12 25.01 16.37
CA ASP A 278 -73.03 26.17 16.39
C ASP A 278 -73.06 27.25 17.50
N GLU A 279 -73.20 28.48 16.96
CA GLU A 279 -73.83 29.73 17.43
C GLU A 279 -74.48 29.78 18.84
N LEU A 280 -74.02 30.72 19.67
CA LEU A 280 -74.72 31.96 20.08
C LEU A 280 -73.80 32.86 20.92
#